data_AF-A0A1A3A5U3-F1
#
_entry.id   AF-A0A1A3A5U3-F1
#
_cell.length_a   1.000
_cell.length_b   1.000
_cell.length_c   1.000
_cell.angle_alpha   90.00
_cell.angle_beta   90.00
_cell.angle_gamma   90.00
#
_symmetry.space_group_name_H-M   'P 1'
#
loop_
_entity.id
_entity.type
_entity.pdbx_description
1 polymer ?
#
loop_
_entity_poly.entity_id
_entity_poly.type
_entity_poly.pdbx_seq_one_letter_code
_entity_poly.pdbx_strand_id
1 'polypeptide(L)'
;MSVTPFKDLPLADRDRKWDGDSAEKRVRKWAGAQDKPNQKYRDAHIWYDSGKKDNFTAYKLLFADVIGGELKAVPRGIMIAGAIMDGARGGIDLPKSDVGRVKSHLAKYYKKMDESAPWERG
;
A
#
# COMPACT_ATOMS: atom_id res chain seq x y z
N MET A 1 -4.98 -12.67 10.00
CA MET A 1 -5.64 -12.09 8.81
C MET A 1 -4.89 -10.83 8.44
N SER A 2 -4.49 -10.69 7.18
CA SER A 2 -3.28 -9.93 6.81
C SER A 2 -3.50 -8.80 5.79
N VAL A 3 -4.70 -8.68 5.23
CA VAL A 3 -5.08 -7.56 4.33
C VAL A 3 -5.69 -6.43 5.16
N THR A 4 -5.26 -5.20 4.90
CA THR A 4 -5.76 -4.03 5.64
C THR A 4 -7.18 -3.67 5.16
N PRO A 5 -8.05 -3.15 6.06
CA PRO A 5 -9.35 -2.63 5.64
C PRO A 5 -9.19 -1.54 4.59
N PHE A 6 -10.09 -1.49 3.60
CA PHE A 6 -10.10 -0.39 2.64
C PHE A 6 -10.50 0.90 3.36
N LYS A 7 -9.57 1.86 3.42
CA LYS A 7 -9.75 3.14 4.12
C LYS A 7 -10.29 4.27 3.25
N ASP A 8 -10.46 4.01 1.96
CA ASP A 8 -10.86 5.02 0.97
C ASP A 8 -10.04 6.32 1.05
N LEU A 9 -8.72 6.20 1.24
CA LEU A 9 -7.84 7.35 1.41
C LEU A 9 -7.98 8.34 0.24
N PRO A 10 -7.92 9.66 0.47
CA PRO A 10 -7.91 10.63 -0.61
C PRO A 10 -6.69 10.38 -1.51
N LEU A 11 -6.87 10.62 -2.81
CA LEU A 11 -5.76 10.52 -3.76
C LEU A 11 -4.83 11.72 -3.61
N ALA A 12 -3.54 11.45 -3.68
CA ALA A 12 -2.55 12.48 -3.96
C ALA A 12 -2.66 12.92 -5.43
N ASP A 13 -2.01 14.05 -5.75
CA ASP A 13 -1.83 14.49 -7.14
C ASP A 13 -1.18 13.38 -7.98
N ARG A 14 -1.73 13.15 -9.16
CA ARG A 14 -1.33 12.10 -10.11
C ARG A 14 0.10 12.30 -10.61
N ASP A 15 0.50 13.53 -10.87
CA ASP A 15 1.82 13.84 -11.46
C ASP A 15 2.92 13.97 -10.40
N ARG A 16 2.57 13.76 -9.12
CA ARG A 16 3.51 13.86 -8.02
C ARG A 16 4.62 12.81 -8.14
N LYS A 17 5.87 13.26 -8.05
CA LYS A 17 7.02 12.39 -7.82
C LYS A 17 6.88 11.69 -6.48
N TRP A 18 7.07 10.37 -6.48
CA TRP A 18 6.99 9.55 -5.28
C TRP A 18 8.26 8.74 -5.09
N ASP A 19 8.77 8.79 -3.86
CA ASP A 19 9.90 8.02 -3.36
C ASP A 19 9.40 7.23 -2.15
N GLY A 20 9.36 5.91 -2.29
CA GLY A 20 8.86 5.00 -1.27
C GLY A 20 9.69 5.04 0.02
N ASP A 21 11.00 5.21 -0.07
CA ASP A 21 11.88 5.23 1.12
C ASP A 21 11.67 6.52 1.93
N SER A 22 11.49 7.63 1.22
CA SER A 22 11.14 8.91 1.83
C SER A 22 9.71 8.89 2.40
N ALA A 23 8.76 8.26 1.72
CA ALA A 23 7.38 8.12 2.17
C ALA A 23 7.29 7.26 3.44
N GLU A 24 8.02 6.14 3.49
CA GLU A 24 8.12 5.26 4.64
C GLU A 24 8.54 6.01 5.90
N LYS A 25 9.60 6.84 5.81
CA LYS A 25 10.06 7.68 6.94
C LYS A 25 9.00 8.67 7.40
N ARG A 26 8.28 9.31 6.47
CA ARG A 26 7.20 10.25 6.79
C ARG A 26 6.02 9.55 7.46
N VAL A 27 5.61 8.40 6.93
CA VAL A 27 4.52 7.58 7.47
C VAL A 27 4.85 7.12 8.89
N ARG A 28 6.07 6.63 9.15
CA ARG A 28 6.49 6.27 10.52
C ARG A 28 6.37 7.42 11.50
N LYS A 29 6.88 8.60 11.11
CA LYS A 29 6.80 9.81 11.95
C LYS A 29 5.36 10.22 12.21
N TRP A 30 4.53 10.30 11.18
CA TRP A 30 3.12 10.65 11.29
C TRP A 30 2.31 9.65 12.10
N ALA A 31 2.64 8.36 11.98
CA ALA A 31 2.00 7.29 12.72
C ALA A 31 2.43 7.22 14.19
N GLY A 32 3.53 7.87 14.58
CA GLY A 32 4.18 7.61 15.87
C GLY A 32 4.72 6.17 15.96
N ALA A 33 5.14 5.60 14.83
CA ALA A 33 5.64 4.23 14.69
C ALA A 33 7.16 4.25 14.47
N GLN A 34 7.92 4.76 15.44
CA GLN A 34 9.38 4.85 15.34
C GLN A 34 10.05 3.55 15.81
N ASP A 35 9.60 3.01 16.94
CA ASP A 35 10.17 1.79 17.52
C ASP A 35 9.56 0.51 16.93
N LYS A 36 8.24 0.54 16.69
CA LYS A 36 7.49 -0.60 16.14
C LYS A 36 6.28 -0.15 15.33
N PRO A 37 5.80 -0.98 14.38
CA PRO A 37 4.58 -0.73 13.66
C PRO A 37 3.37 -0.61 14.59
N ASN A 38 2.41 0.22 14.20
CA ASN A 38 1.12 0.33 14.87
C ASN A 38 -0.02 0.35 13.85
N GLN A 39 -1.25 0.51 14.33
CA GLN A 39 -2.43 0.52 13.45
C GLN A 39 -2.41 1.67 12.43
N LYS A 40 -1.85 2.83 12.79
CA LYS A 40 -1.78 3.99 11.91
C LYS A 40 -0.76 3.80 10.78
N TYR A 41 0.38 3.16 11.08
CA TYR A 41 1.36 2.73 10.07
C TYR A 41 0.79 1.64 9.13
N ARG A 42 -0.03 0.73 9.68
CA ARG A 42 -0.70 -0.33 8.91
C ARG A 42 -1.55 0.26 7.78
N ASP A 43 -2.24 1.36 8.03
CA ASP A 43 -3.17 1.96 7.05
C ASP A 43 -2.46 2.49 5.79
N ALA A 44 -1.13 2.64 5.80
CA ALA A 44 -0.34 3.04 4.63
C ALA A 44 0.06 1.86 3.71
N HIS A 45 -0.23 0.62 4.13
CA HIS A 45 0.17 -0.61 3.46
C HIS A 45 -1.06 -1.43 3.07
N ILE A 46 -0.99 -2.16 1.95
CA ILE A 46 -2.11 -3.03 1.52
C ILE A 46 -2.13 -4.35 2.30
N TRP A 47 -0.95 -4.86 2.67
CA TRP A 47 -0.82 -6.16 3.32
C TRP A 47 0.21 -6.12 4.46
N TYR A 48 -0.01 -6.91 5.51
CA TYR A 48 0.96 -7.13 6.58
C TYR A 48 0.86 -8.54 7.17
N ASP A 49 1.97 -9.15 7.59
CA ASP A 49 1.95 -10.42 8.31
C ASP A 49 1.49 -10.22 9.77
N SER A 50 0.28 -10.68 10.08
CA SER A 50 -0.27 -10.57 11.45
C SER A 50 0.51 -11.33 12.52
N GLY A 51 1.25 -12.39 12.14
CA GLY A 51 2.12 -13.13 13.05
C GLY A 51 3.43 -12.39 13.36
N LYS A 52 3.78 -11.38 12.56
CA LYS A 52 5.00 -10.55 12.70
C LYS A 52 4.66 -9.06 12.78
N LYS A 53 3.51 -8.72 13.37
CA LYS A 53 2.96 -7.34 13.43
C LYS A 53 3.89 -6.31 14.06
N ASP A 54 4.85 -6.72 14.89
CA ASP A 54 5.81 -5.83 15.53
C ASP A 54 7.08 -5.60 14.68
N ASN A 55 7.16 -6.19 13.48
CA ASN A 55 8.28 -6.05 12.56
C ASN A 55 7.88 -5.21 11.33
N PHE A 56 8.61 -4.13 11.04
CA PHE A 56 8.34 -3.29 9.87
C PHE A 56 8.41 -4.05 8.55
N THR A 57 9.31 -5.02 8.41
CA THR A 57 9.47 -5.78 7.15
C THR A 57 8.30 -6.72 6.87
N ALA A 58 7.43 -6.95 7.86
CA ALA A 58 6.20 -7.69 7.68
C ALA A 58 5.11 -6.90 6.96
N TYR A 59 5.28 -5.59 6.74
CA TYR A 59 4.33 -4.73 6.05
C TYR A 59 4.79 -4.54 4.62
N LYS A 60 3.91 -4.84 3.67
CA LYS A 60 4.24 -4.88 2.24
C LYS A 60 3.29 -4.01 1.44
N LEU A 61 3.74 -3.61 0.25
CA LEU A 61 2.98 -2.77 -0.68
C LEU A 61 2.59 -1.43 -0.04
N LEU A 62 3.60 -0.66 0.38
CA LEU A 62 3.43 0.75 0.71
C LEU A 62 2.85 1.47 -0.51
N PHE A 63 1.71 2.13 -0.35
CA PHE A 63 1.01 2.81 -1.44
C PHE A 63 0.61 4.26 -1.09
N ALA A 64 0.81 4.65 0.16
CA ALA A 64 0.40 5.95 0.69
C ALA A 64 1.60 6.76 1.22
N ASP A 65 1.41 8.06 1.33
CA ASP A 65 2.39 9.01 1.86
C ASP A 65 1.67 10.12 2.65
N VAL A 66 2.41 10.82 3.49
CA VAL A 66 1.90 11.93 4.29
C VAL A 66 2.09 13.24 3.52
N ILE A 67 1.00 13.84 3.08
CA ILE A 67 0.98 15.06 2.26
C ILE A 67 0.03 16.07 2.91
N GLY A 68 0.56 17.22 3.30
CA GLY A 68 -0.22 18.24 4.00
C GLY A 68 -0.71 17.79 5.39
N GLY A 69 0.02 16.87 6.05
CA GLY A 69 -0.34 16.33 7.37
C GLY A 69 -1.32 15.15 7.35
N GLU A 70 -1.83 14.80 6.17
CA GLU A 70 -2.79 13.72 5.97
C GLU A 70 -2.18 12.56 5.19
N LEU A 71 -2.58 11.33 5.51
CA LEU A 71 -2.21 10.15 4.75
C LEU A 71 -3.04 10.08 3.45
N LYS A 72 -2.37 10.13 2.30
CA LYS A 72 -3.00 10.07 0.98
C LYS A 72 -2.50 8.87 0.20
N ALA A 73 -3.40 8.22 -0.53
CA ALA A 73 -3.03 7.17 -1.46
C ALA A 73 -2.32 7.80 -2.67
N VAL A 74 -1.11 7.36 -2.97
CA VAL A 74 -0.29 7.95 -4.03
C VAL A 74 -0.45 7.15 -5.31
N PRO A 75 -0.92 7.75 -6.42
CA PRO A 75 -1.14 7.03 -7.68
C PRO A 75 0.04 6.17 -8.13
N ARG A 76 1.25 6.74 -8.10
CA ARG A 76 2.48 6.00 -8.44
C ARG A 76 2.74 4.81 -7.50
N GLY A 77 2.42 4.93 -6.21
CA GLY A 77 2.55 3.83 -5.25
C GLY A 77 1.53 2.71 -5.50
N ILE A 78 0.29 3.08 -5.83
CA ILE A 78 -0.76 2.12 -6.24
C ILE A 78 -0.32 1.36 -7.50
N MET A 79 0.22 2.06 -8.51
CA MET A 79 0.68 1.45 -9.75
C MET A 79 1.84 0.48 -9.53
N ILE A 80 2.81 0.86 -8.69
CA ILE A 80 3.95 -0.02 -8.34
C ILE A 80 3.45 -1.26 -7.59
N ALA A 81 2.55 -1.09 -6.62
CA ALA A 81 1.96 -2.20 -5.90
C ALA A 81 1.18 -3.14 -6.82
N GLY A 82 0.41 -2.59 -7.77
CA GLY A 82 -0.29 -3.35 -8.79
C GLY A 82 0.65 -4.11 -9.72
N ALA A 83 1.72 -3.48 -10.18
CA ALA A 83 2.73 -4.12 -11.03
C ALA A 83 3.43 -5.28 -10.29
N ILE A 84 3.76 -5.12 -9.01
CA ILE A 84 4.32 -6.22 -8.18
C ILE A 84 3.33 -7.38 -8.08
N MET A 85 2.04 -7.08 -7.86
CA MET A 85 0.98 -8.11 -7.85
C MET A 85 0.75 -8.78 -9.20
N ASP A 86 1.24 -8.16 -10.27
CA ASP A 86 1.23 -8.67 -11.64
C ASP A 86 2.56 -9.33 -12.06
N GLY A 87 3.50 -9.50 -11.11
CA GLY A 87 4.74 -10.23 -11.32
C GLY A 87 5.97 -9.36 -11.60
N ALA A 88 5.85 -8.04 -11.60
CA ALA A 88 7.03 -7.17 -11.67
C ALA A 88 7.99 -7.46 -10.51
N ARG A 89 9.30 -7.38 -10.77
CA ARG A 89 10.37 -7.67 -9.79
C ARG A 89 10.31 -9.10 -9.23
N GLY A 90 9.76 -10.06 -9.96
CA GLY A 90 9.60 -11.44 -9.49
C GLY A 90 8.39 -11.65 -8.58
N GLY A 91 7.53 -10.64 -8.46
CA GLY A 91 6.32 -10.70 -7.65
C GLY A 91 6.57 -10.47 -6.16
N ILE A 92 5.67 -10.99 -5.35
CA ILE A 92 5.68 -10.83 -3.90
C ILE A 92 5.24 -12.13 -3.22
N ASP A 93 5.97 -12.50 -2.17
CA ASP A 93 5.62 -13.66 -1.36
C ASP A 93 4.44 -13.32 -0.43
N LEU A 94 3.26 -13.87 -0.75
CA LEU A 94 2.01 -13.73 0.00
C LEU A 94 1.29 -15.09 0.06
N PRO A 95 0.55 -15.38 1.14
CA PRO A 95 -0.36 -16.53 1.15
C PRO A 95 -1.34 -16.46 -0.03
N LYS A 96 -1.53 -17.58 -0.75
CA LYS A 96 -2.43 -17.66 -1.90
C LYS A 96 -3.86 -17.17 -1.57
N SER A 97 -4.32 -17.41 -0.35
CA SER A 97 -5.63 -16.97 0.16
C SER A 97 -5.77 -15.45 0.30
N ASP A 98 -4.66 -14.71 0.40
CA ASP A 98 -4.67 -13.24 0.50
C ASP A 98 -4.54 -12.56 -0.88
N VAL A 99 -3.97 -13.23 -1.89
CA VAL A 99 -3.71 -12.65 -3.23
C VAL A 99 -4.96 -12.02 -3.83
N GLY A 100 -6.08 -12.75 -3.85
CA GLY A 100 -7.34 -12.23 -4.40
C GLY A 100 -7.84 -11.00 -3.64
N ARG A 101 -7.67 -10.97 -2.32
CA ARG A 101 -8.10 -9.84 -1.47
C ARG A 101 -7.21 -8.62 -1.67
N VAL A 102 -5.90 -8.80 -1.83
CA VAL A 102 -4.95 -7.72 -2.15
C VAL A 102 -5.27 -7.12 -3.52
N LYS A 103 -5.50 -7.96 -4.54
CA LYS A 103 -5.93 -7.52 -5.87
C LYS A 103 -7.24 -6.72 -5.78
N SER A 104 -8.26 -7.25 -5.11
CA SER A 104 -9.52 -6.52 -4.91
C SER A 104 -9.36 -5.20 -4.14
N HIS A 105 -8.43 -5.10 -3.19
CA HIS A 105 -8.12 -3.85 -2.50
C HIS A 105 -7.52 -2.83 -3.47
N LEU A 106 -6.46 -3.20 -4.19
CA LEU A 106 -5.81 -2.33 -5.18
C LEU A 106 -6.76 -1.92 -6.30
N ALA A 107 -7.62 -2.83 -6.79
CA ALA A 107 -8.60 -2.53 -7.83
C ALA A 107 -9.54 -1.39 -7.46
N LYS A 108 -9.91 -1.24 -6.17
CA LYS A 108 -10.70 -0.09 -5.71
C LYS A 108 -9.97 1.24 -5.89
N TYR A 109 -8.66 1.26 -5.61
CA TYR A 109 -7.84 2.45 -5.83
C TYR A 109 -7.57 2.71 -7.33
N TYR A 110 -7.38 1.68 -8.14
CA TYR A 110 -7.33 1.82 -9.60
C TYR A 110 -8.60 2.48 -10.14
N LYS A 111 -9.79 1.99 -9.73
CA LYS A 111 -11.07 2.62 -10.07
C LYS A 111 -11.17 4.07 -9.60
N LYS A 112 -10.67 4.39 -8.41
CA LYS A 112 -10.63 5.77 -7.89
C LYS A 112 -9.74 6.70 -8.73
N MET A 113 -8.76 6.15 -9.45
CA MET A 113 -7.89 6.88 -10.39
C MET A 113 -8.42 6.85 -11.84
N ASP A 114 -9.64 6.34 -12.06
CA ASP A 114 -10.23 6.07 -13.38
C ASP A 114 -9.35 5.17 -14.27
N GLU A 115 -8.71 4.17 -13.66
CA GLU A 115 -7.85 3.20 -14.33
C GLU A 115 -8.30 1.75 -14.08
N SER A 116 -7.93 0.85 -15.01
CA SER A 116 -8.10 -0.60 -14.84
C SER A 116 -6.86 -1.21 -14.19
N ALA A 117 -7.04 -2.12 -13.23
CA ALA A 117 -5.91 -2.83 -12.64
C ALA A 117 -5.25 -3.78 -13.66
N PRO A 118 -3.95 -4.12 -13.52
CA PRO A 118 -3.23 -4.94 -14.52
C PRO A 118 -3.91 -6.26 -14.87
N TRP A 119 -4.42 -6.98 -13.86
CA TRP A 119 -5.11 -8.27 -14.01
C TRP A 119 -6.54 -8.17 -14.55
N GLU A 120 -7.08 -6.98 -14.76
CA GLU A 120 -8.42 -6.77 -15.36
C GLU A 120 -8.32 -6.41 -16.86
N ARG A 121 -7.10 -6.29 -17.40
CA ARG A 121 -6.85 -5.88 -18.80
C ARG A 121 -6.75 -7.06 -19.78
N GLY A 122 -6.91 -8.29 -19.29
CA GLY A 122 -6.81 -9.54 -20.05
C GLY A 122 -8.13 -10.29 -20.13
#